data_AF-A0A8S4Q0H8-F1
#
_entry.id   AF-A0A8S4Q0H8-F1
#
_cell.length_a   1.000
_cell.length_b   1.000
_cell.length_c   1.000
_cell.angle_alpha   90.00
_cell.angle_beta   90.00
_cell.angle_gamma   90.00
#
_symmetry.space_group_name_H-M   'P 1'
#
loop_
_entity.id
_entity.type
_entity.pdbx_description
1 polymer ?
#
loop_
_entity_poly.entity_id
_entity_poly.type
_entity_poly.pdbx_seq_one_letter_code
_entity_poly.pdbx_strand_id
1 'polypeptide(L)'
;MIIHTRNFGKMHLLNLLFWAILVFMVGRSQGGDKCEVCYVSDCCEDPSFTGRRNIKTNVGKIFSAYCDQGWTYILRRFNGEEDFYRTWVEYQHGFGNPNGEHFIGLDNLACFVKGRKCKVRFDLEAWPPVSQAKRFAEYSIFNVADETQKYRLTIGGYSGTAGDA
;
A
#
# COMPACT_ATOMS: atom_id res chain seq x y z
N MET A 1 -11.60 1.63 7.77
CA MET A 1 -11.77 2.50 6.57
C MET A 1 -12.68 1.78 5.63
N ILE A 2 -13.97 2.09 5.69
CA ILE A 2 -14.94 1.41 4.83
C ILE A 2 -14.76 1.97 3.43
N ILE A 3 -13.92 1.32 2.61
CA ILE A 3 -13.90 1.52 1.17
C ILE A 3 -15.19 0.89 0.62
N HIS A 4 -16.30 1.63 0.73
CA HIS A 4 -17.54 1.24 0.10
C HIS A 4 -17.42 1.48 -1.41
N THR A 5 -17.28 0.39 -2.16
CA THR A 5 -17.18 0.33 -3.61
C THR A 5 -18.52 0.56 -4.32
N ARG A 6 -19.22 1.65 -4.01
CA ARG A 6 -20.37 2.11 -4.79
C ARG A 6 -20.27 3.61 -5.02
N ASN A 7 -20.00 3.98 -6.28
CA ASN A 7 -19.88 5.32 -6.86
C ASN A 7 -18.47 5.96 -6.83
N PHE A 8 -17.56 5.47 -7.68
CA PHE A 8 -16.39 6.23 -8.16
C PHE A 8 -16.78 7.23 -9.28
N GLY A 9 -17.90 7.93 -9.10
CA GLY A 9 -18.32 9.07 -9.91
C GLY A 9 -18.54 10.23 -8.96
N LYS A 10 -17.66 11.24 -9.01
CA LYS A 10 -17.50 12.34 -8.03
C LYS A 10 -16.90 11.91 -6.70
N MET A 11 -15.57 11.79 -6.69
CA MET A 11 -14.76 11.98 -5.48
C MET A 11 -14.73 13.49 -5.14
N HIS A 12 -15.91 14.06 -4.86
CA HIS A 12 -16.06 15.32 -4.14
C HIS A 12 -16.10 14.98 -2.65
N LEU A 13 -14.95 14.61 -2.11
CA LEU A 13 -14.69 14.72 -0.68
C LEU A 13 -13.49 15.65 -0.54
N LEU A 14 -13.87 16.92 -0.43
CA LEU A 14 -13.25 17.95 0.40
C LEU A 14 -11.74 18.14 0.28
N ASN A 15 -11.44 19.36 -0.12
CA ASN A 15 -10.18 20.08 -0.13
C ASN A 15 -9.54 20.19 1.29
N LEU A 16 -9.43 19.09 2.02
CA LEU A 16 -8.95 19.01 3.42
C LEU A 16 -7.93 17.88 3.66
N LEU A 17 -7.29 17.33 2.62
CA LEU A 17 -6.21 16.35 2.76
C LEU A 17 -5.00 16.65 1.86
N PHE A 18 -4.71 17.94 1.61
CA PHE A 18 -3.46 18.33 0.93
C PHE A 18 -2.21 18.22 1.83
N TRP A 19 -2.34 17.74 3.07
CA TRP A 19 -1.27 17.81 4.09
C TRP A 19 -1.22 16.59 5.01
N ALA A 20 -1.52 15.39 4.49
CA ALA A 20 -1.23 14.13 5.19
C ALA A 20 -0.31 13.28 4.30
N ILE A 21 0.89 12.99 4.79
CA ILE A 21 1.78 11.99 4.21
C ILE A 21 1.11 10.64 4.48
N LEU A 22 0.60 10.02 3.42
CA LEU A 22 0.03 8.68 3.46
C LEU A 22 1.03 7.72 2.82
N VAL A 23 1.56 6.81 3.62
CA VAL A 23 2.39 5.71 3.15
C VAL A 23 1.64 4.41 3.40
N PHE A 24 1.43 3.67 2.32
CA PHE A 24 0.80 2.36 2.34
C PHE A 24 1.85 1.32 1.98
N MET A 25 2.14 0.44 2.93
CA MET A 25 3.15 -0.58 2.77
C MET A 25 2.65 -1.95 3.23
N VAL A 26 3.03 -2.99 2.51
CA VAL A 26 2.81 -4.39 2.90
C VAL A 26 4.16 -4.99 3.29
N GLY A 27 4.23 -5.64 4.45
CA GLY A 27 5.50 -6.02 5.09
C GLY A 27 5.32 -6.36 6.58
N ARG A 28 6.39 -6.32 7.41
CA ARG A 28 6.41 -6.98 8.73
C ARG A 28 6.05 -6.12 9.97
N SER A 29 4.96 -6.43 10.68
CA SER A 29 4.83 -6.35 12.15
C SER A 29 5.86 -7.21 12.87
N GLN A 30 6.59 -6.63 13.83
CA GLN A 30 7.48 -7.39 14.70
C GLN A 30 6.66 -8.37 15.56
N GLY A 31 6.84 -9.66 15.29
CA GLY A 31 6.16 -10.77 15.97
C GLY A 31 5.09 -11.41 15.09
N GLY A 32 5.34 -12.64 14.62
CA GLY A 32 4.37 -13.44 13.86
C GLY A 32 4.15 -12.98 12.42
N ASP A 33 4.63 -13.79 11.47
CA ASP A 33 4.36 -13.89 10.03
C ASP A 33 4.22 -12.59 9.19
N LYS A 34 5.14 -12.44 8.22
CA LYS A 34 5.05 -11.46 7.11
C LYS A 34 3.92 -11.92 6.18
N CYS A 35 3.91 -11.60 4.89
CA CYS A 35 3.33 -12.59 3.99
C CYS A 35 3.88 -13.97 4.42
N GLU A 36 3.04 -14.92 4.85
CA GLU A 36 3.49 -16.20 5.46
C GLU A 36 4.57 -16.89 4.61
N VAL A 37 4.53 -16.61 3.30
CA VAL A 37 5.61 -16.87 2.34
C VAL A 37 6.18 -15.55 1.81
N CYS A 38 7.47 -15.32 2.04
CA CYS A 38 8.29 -14.33 1.32
C CYS A 38 8.92 -15.03 0.11
N TYR A 39 8.66 -14.52 -1.09
CA TYR A 39 9.26 -15.08 -2.31
C TYR A 39 10.59 -14.40 -2.61
N VAL A 40 11.45 -15.11 -3.33
CA VAL A 40 12.66 -14.53 -3.94
C VAL A 40 12.26 -13.31 -4.75
N SER A 41 12.94 -12.18 -4.58
CA SER A 41 12.66 -10.82 -5.09
C SER A 41 11.67 -9.96 -4.29
N ASP A 42 10.97 -10.49 -3.29
CA ASP A 42 10.19 -9.64 -2.38
C ASP A 42 11.12 -8.76 -1.53
N CYS A 43 10.63 -7.60 -1.09
CA CYS A 43 11.39 -6.75 -0.17
C CYS A 43 11.69 -7.48 1.15
N CYS A 44 10.81 -8.38 1.58
CA CYS A 44 10.97 -9.08 2.86
C CYS A 44 12.06 -10.15 2.89
N GLU A 45 12.57 -10.57 1.73
CA GLU A 45 13.70 -11.51 1.57
C GLU A 45 14.99 -10.93 2.16
N ASP A 46 15.24 -9.65 1.89
CA ASP A 46 16.40 -8.92 2.42
C ASP A 46 15.92 -7.63 3.10
N PRO A 47 15.61 -7.68 4.41
CA PRO A 47 15.18 -6.52 5.16
C PRO A 47 16.23 -5.40 5.25
N SER A 48 17.50 -5.68 4.96
CA SER A 48 18.57 -4.67 4.99
C SER A 48 18.62 -3.85 3.69
N PHE A 49 17.97 -4.33 2.63
CA PHE A 49 17.91 -3.63 1.36
C PHE A 49 16.89 -2.48 1.40
N THR A 50 17.37 -1.29 1.06
CA THR A 50 16.56 -0.09 0.88
C THR A 50 16.75 0.44 -0.54
N GLY A 51 15.66 0.62 -1.29
CA GLY A 51 15.68 1.09 -2.66
C GLY A 51 14.67 0.40 -3.57
N ARG A 52 14.69 0.75 -4.86
CA ARG A 52 13.82 0.14 -5.87
C ARG A 52 14.25 -1.30 -6.17
N ARG A 53 13.28 -2.21 -6.19
CA ARG A 53 13.45 -3.62 -6.62
C ARG A 53 12.32 -4.03 -7.55
N ASN A 54 12.60 -4.98 -8.44
CA ASN A 54 11.55 -5.68 -9.19
C ASN A 54 11.05 -6.87 -8.38
N ILE A 55 9.75 -6.88 -8.11
CA ILE A 55 9.05 -7.91 -7.33
C ILE A 55 8.31 -8.82 -8.30
N LYS A 56 8.51 -10.13 -8.15
CA LYS A 56 7.82 -11.16 -8.94
C LYS A 56 6.69 -11.76 -8.12
N THR A 57 5.46 -11.62 -8.60
CA THR A 57 4.27 -12.25 -7.99
C THR A 57 4.26 -13.76 -8.23
N ASN A 58 3.46 -14.48 -7.42
CA ASN A 58 3.22 -15.92 -7.56
C ASN A 58 2.61 -16.33 -8.91
N VAL A 59 1.99 -15.39 -9.63
CA VAL A 59 1.43 -15.61 -10.98
C VAL A 59 2.37 -15.15 -12.10
N GLY A 60 3.63 -14.82 -11.78
CA GLY A 60 4.66 -14.47 -12.76
C GLY A 60 4.66 -13.01 -13.23
N LYS A 61 3.70 -12.19 -12.79
CA LYS A 61 3.69 -10.74 -13.04
C LYS A 61 4.84 -10.06 -12.29
N ILE A 62 5.52 -9.12 -12.93
CA ILE A 62 6.64 -8.36 -12.37
C ILE A 62 6.25 -6.89 -12.27
N PHE A 63 6.52 -6.26 -11.13
CA PHE A 63 6.36 -4.81 -10.94
C PHE A 63 7.52 -4.24 -10.13
N SER A 64 7.78 -2.94 -10.27
CA SER A 64 8.78 -2.24 -9.45
C SER A 64 8.12 -1.60 -8.24
N ALA A 65 8.76 -1.71 -7.07
CA ALA A 65 8.34 -1.01 -5.85
C ALA A 65 9.56 -0.54 -5.06
N TYR A 66 9.34 0.39 -4.14
CA TYR A 66 10.33 0.74 -3.13
C TYR A 66 10.34 -0.32 -2.02
N CYS A 67 11.53 -0.73 -1.63
CA CYS A 67 11.78 -1.55 -0.46
C CYS A 67 12.41 -0.70 0.62
N ASP A 68 11.96 -0.85 1.86
CA ASP A 68 12.70 -0.37 3.05
C ASP A 68 12.38 -1.26 4.23
N GLN A 69 13.39 -1.67 4.99
CA GLN A 69 13.23 -2.49 6.22
C GLN A 69 12.36 -3.75 6.01
N GLY A 70 12.41 -4.32 4.81
CA GLY A 70 11.63 -5.50 4.43
C GLY A 70 10.16 -5.24 4.06
N TRP A 71 9.74 -3.97 3.99
CA TRP A 71 8.42 -3.55 3.52
C TRP A 71 8.44 -3.25 2.02
N THR A 72 7.38 -3.67 1.34
CA THR A 72 7.05 -3.28 -0.02
C THR A 72 6.08 -2.11 0.02
N TYR A 73 6.50 -0.95 -0.50
CA TYR A 73 5.66 0.23 -0.58
C TYR A 73 4.72 0.08 -1.76
N ILE A 74 3.42 0.07 -1.49
CA ILE A 74 2.37 -0.06 -2.50
C ILE A 74 1.93 1.32 -2.97
N LEU A 75 1.77 2.26 -2.03
CA LEU A 75 1.47 3.65 -2.29
C LEU A 75 2.37 4.50 -1.39
N ARG A 76 3.02 5.51 -1.96
CA ARG A 76 3.88 6.41 -1.20
C ARG A 76 3.61 7.86 -1.59
N ARG A 77 3.24 8.70 -0.61
CA ARG A 77 3.13 10.16 -0.72
C ARG A 77 4.05 10.80 0.32
N PHE A 78 4.76 11.87 -0.04
CA PHE A 78 5.59 12.65 0.87
C PHE A 78 5.88 14.09 0.41
N ASN A 79 5.75 14.43 -0.87
CA ASN A 79 6.11 15.75 -1.41
C ASN A 79 5.09 16.37 -2.39
N GLY A 80 4.09 15.61 -2.83
CA GLY A 80 3.05 16.07 -3.74
C GLY A 80 3.49 16.22 -5.20
N GLU A 81 4.65 15.70 -5.60
CA GLU A 81 5.14 15.78 -6.98
C GLU A 81 4.34 14.90 -7.95
N GLU A 82 3.70 13.83 -7.45
CA GLU A 82 2.90 12.93 -8.27
C GLU A 82 1.42 13.24 -8.11
N ASP A 83 0.71 13.34 -9.25
CA ASP A 83 -0.73 13.52 -9.25
C ASP A 83 -1.45 12.19 -8.95
N PHE A 84 -2.37 12.22 -7.99
CA PHE A 84 -3.22 11.08 -7.62
C PHE A 84 -4.67 11.26 -8.09
N TYR A 85 -4.99 12.38 -8.74
CA TYR A 85 -6.24 12.57 -9.47
C TYR A 85 -6.18 11.86 -10.82
N ARG A 86 -6.24 10.52 -10.77
CA ARG A 86 -6.03 9.64 -11.92
C ARG A 86 -7.30 8.94 -12.36
N THR A 87 -7.31 8.48 -13.62
CA THR A 87 -8.36 7.66 -14.19
C THR A 87 -8.36 6.24 -13.62
N TRP A 88 -9.47 5.51 -13.82
CA TRP A 88 -9.57 4.11 -13.40
C TRP A 88 -8.45 3.23 -13.96
N VAL A 89 -8.18 3.36 -15.27
CA VAL A 89 -7.15 2.57 -15.96
C VAL A 89 -5.76 2.84 -15.39
N GLU A 90 -5.45 4.09 -15.04
CA GLU A 90 -4.20 4.44 -14.38
C GLU A 90 -4.10 3.82 -12.98
N TYR A 91 -5.18 3.78 -12.20
CA TYR A 91 -5.21 3.04 -10.93
C TYR A 91 -5.09 1.53 -11.12
N GLN A 92 -5.61 0.95 -12.19
CA GLN A 92 -5.43 -0.47 -12.48
C GLN A 92 -3.96 -0.82 -12.74
N HIS A 93 -3.29 -0.03 -13.59
CA HIS A 93 -1.92 -0.27 -14.01
C HIS A 93 -0.85 0.23 -13.01
N GLY A 94 -1.16 1.26 -12.24
CA GLY A 94 -0.20 1.98 -11.39
C GLY A 94 0.42 3.18 -12.11
N PHE A 95 1.03 4.06 -11.33
CA PHE A 95 1.63 5.31 -11.79
C PHE A 95 2.70 5.82 -10.82
N GLY A 96 3.44 6.83 -11.26
CA GLY A 96 4.53 7.47 -10.51
C GLY A 96 5.86 6.73 -10.54
N ASN A 97 6.78 7.16 -9.68
CA ASN A 97 8.14 6.68 -9.63
C ASN A 97 8.38 5.84 -8.37
N PRO A 98 8.79 4.56 -8.47
CA PRO A 98 9.12 3.74 -7.31
C PRO A 98 10.19 4.35 -6.39
N ASN A 99 11.08 5.21 -6.88
CA ASN A 99 12.03 5.94 -6.02
C ASN A 99 11.43 7.21 -5.37
N GLY A 100 10.28 7.68 -5.87
CA GLY A 100 9.54 8.85 -5.40
C GLY A 100 8.12 8.48 -4.96
N GLU A 101 7.16 9.35 -5.25
CA GLU A 101 5.75 9.07 -5.04
C GLU A 101 5.21 8.15 -6.13
N HIS A 102 4.43 7.14 -5.74
CA HIS A 102 3.89 6.16 -6.68
C HIS A 102 2.71 5.41 -6.09
N PHE A 103 2.01 4.72 -6.98
CA PHE A 103 1.11 3.62 -6.68
C PHE A 103 1.45 2.44 -7.59
N ILE A 104 1.66 1.25 -7.02
CA ILE A 104 2.07 0.08 -7.81
C ILE A 104 0.98 -0.44 -8.76
N GLY A 105 -0.29 -0.04 -8.59
CA GLY A 105 -1.42 -0.49 -9.40
C GLY A 105 -2.24 -1.61 -8.77
N LEU A 106 -3.56 -1.59 -8.98
CA LEU A 106 -4.50 -2.56 -8.41
C LEU A 106 -4.27 -3.98 -8.94
N ASP A 107 -3.92 -4.14 -10.21
CA ASP A 107 -3.63 -5.48 -10.76
C ASP A 107 -2.38 -6.08 -10.12
N ASN A 108 -1.34 -5.27 -9.95
CA ASN A 108 -0.10 -5.70 -9.31
C ASN A 108 -0.36 -6.06 -7.86
N LEU A 109 -1.12 -5.24 -7.13
CA LEU A 109 -1.50 -5.48 -5.75
C LEU A 109 -2.33 -6.77 -5.60
N ALA A 110 -3.38 -6.94 -6.41
CA ALA A 110 -4.23 -8.13 -6.38
C ALA A 110 -3.41 -9.40 -6.65
N CYS A 111 -2.55 -9.40 -7.67
CA CYS A 111 -1.63 -10.51 -7.92
C CYS A 111 -0.64 -10.72 -6.76
N PHE A 112 -0.11 -9.64 -6.18
CA PHE A 112 0.91 -9.70 -5.14
C PHE A 112 0.40 -10.35 -3.85
N VAL A 113 -0.86 -10.14 -3.46
CA VAL A 113 -1.46 -10.68 -2.22
C VAL A 113 -2.33 -11.92 -2.45
N LYS A 114 -2.56 -12.33 -3.70
CA LYS A 114 -3.41 -13.49 -4.04
C LYS A 114 -2.87 -14.77 -3.42
N GLY A 115 -3.69 -15.41 -2.58
CA GLY A 115 -3.34 -16.67 -1.91
C GLY A 115 -2.26 -16.54 -0.83
N ARG A 116 -1.91 -15.32 -0.41
CA ARG A 116 -0.91 -15.06 0.62
C ARG A 116 -1.56 -14.43 1.85
N LYS A 117 -1.11 -14.84 3.04
CA LYS A 117 -1.48 -14.17 4.28
C LYS A 117 -0.55 -13.00 4.53
N CYS A 118 -0.82 -11.86 3.91
CA CYS A 118 -0.05 -10.65 4.08
C CYS A 118 -0.72 -9.73 5.11
N LYS A 119 0.10 -8.90 5.75
CA LYS A 119 -0.35 -7.78 6.57
C LYS A 119 0.03 -6.47 5.93
N VAL A 120 -0.70 -5.44 6.31
CA VAL A 120 -0.56 -4.12 5.72
C VAL A 120 -0.46 -3.08 6.80
N ARG A 121 0.36 -2.07 6.54
CA ARG A 121 0.57 -0.94 7.43
C ARG A 121 0.39 0.37 6.66
N PHE A 122 -0.31 1.28 7.30
CA PHE A 122 -0.50 2.64 6.89
C PHE A 122 0.25 3.52 7.87
N ASP A 123 1.25 4.25 7.41
CA ASP A 123 1.87 5.31 8.18
C ASP A 123 1.25 6.65 7.76
N LEU A 124 0.86 7.42 8.77
CA LEU A 124 0.21 8.72 8.64
C LEU A 124 1.08 9.74 9.35
N GLU A 125 1.48 10.78 8.64
CA GLU A 125 2.17 11.92 9.23
C GLU A 125 1.45 13.20 8.81
N ALA A 126 1.03 13.99 9.79
CA ALA A 126 0.45 15.30 9.52
C ALA A 126 1.54 16.25 9.02
N TRP A 127 1.17 17.10 8.06
CA TRP A 127 1.97 18.23 7.66
C TRP A 127 1.39 19.54 8.23
N PRO A 128 2.22 20.47 8.75
CA PRO A 128 3.68 20.35 8.91
C PRO A 128 4.05 19.29 9.95
N PRO A 129 5.22 18.64 9.82
CA PRO A 129 5.63 17.56 10.72
C PRO A 129 5.76 18.11 12.14
N VAL A 130 4.90 17.62 13.04
CA VAL A 130 4.96 17.91 14.47
C VAL A 130 5.44 16.64 15.18
N SER A 131 6.27 16.77 16.22
CA SER A 131 6.99 15.69 16.90
C SER A 131 6.13 14.53 17.48
N GLN A 132 4.80 14.63 17.44
CA GLN A 132 3.84 13.60 17.84
C GLN A 132 2.79 13.26 16.77
N ALA A 133 2.95 13.72 15.52
CA ALA A 133 1.96 13.56 14.46
C ALA A 133 2.07 12.24 13.67
N LYS A 134 3.10 11.42 13.92
CA LYS A 134 3.25 10.11 13.28
C LYS A 134 2.32 9.09 13.94
N ARG A 135 1.35 8.61 13.20
CA ARG A 135 0.42 7.56 13.60
C ARG A 135 0.50 6.41 12.61
N PHE A 136 0.10 5.22 13.05
CA PHE A 136 -0.01 4.08 12.14
C PHE A 136 -1.27 3.27 12.39
N ALA A 137 -1.72 2.61 11.33
CA ALA A 137 -2.72 1.54 11.38
C ALA A 137 -2.11 0.31 10.71
N GLU A 138 -2.15 -0.83 11.37
CA GLU A 138 -1.69 -2.09 10.84
C GLU A 138 -2.80 -3.13 10.92
N TYR A 139 -2.92 -3.96 9.89
CA TYR A 139 -3.95 -4.98 9.79
C TYR A 139 -3.31 -6.32 9.45
N SER A 140 -3.52 -7.32 10.31
CA SER A 140 -2.95 -8.66 10.14
C SER A 140 -3.65 -9.49 9.05
N ILE A 141 -4.86 -9.09 8.66
CA ILE A 141 -5.61 -9.67 7.54
C ILE A 141 -5.67 -8.61 6.45
N PHE A 142 -5.08 -8.91 5.29
CA PHE A 142 -5.16 -8.04 4.12
C PHE A 142 -5.20 -8.86 2.83
N ASN A 143 -6.25 -8.65 2.04
CA ASN A 143 -6.40 -9.23 0.72
C ASN A 143 -7.16 -8.29 -0.23
N VAL A 144 -6.78 -8.31 -1.50
CA VAL A 144 -7.43 -7.55 -2.57
C VAL A 144 -7.81 -8.53 -3.65
N ALA A 145 -9.10 -8.60 -3.97
CA ALA A 145 -9.60 -9.45 -5.05
C ALA A 145 -9.15 -8.94 -6.43
N ASP A 146 -9.38 -9.72 -7.48
CA ASP A 146 -9.10 -9.29 -8.85
C ASP A 146 -10.19 -8.37 -9.43
N GLU A 147 -9.98 -7.92 -10.67
CA GLU A 147 -10.88 -7.01 -11.39
C GLU A 147 -12.32 -7.55 -11.50
N THR A 148 -12.49 -8.87 -11.64
CA THR A 148 -13.82 -9.49 -11.77
C THR A 148 -14.68 -9.26 -10.51
N GLN A 149 -14.02 -9.11 -9.37
CA GLN A 149 -14.62 -8.75 -8.08
C GLN A 149 -14.41 -7.28 -7.72
N LYS A 150 -14.06 -6.44 -8.70
CA LYS A 150 -13.86 -4.99 -8.57
C LYS A 150 -12.84 -4.63 -7.49
N TYR A 151 -11.78 -5.41 -7.38
CA TYR A 151 -10.71 -5.24 -6.40
C TYR A 151 -11.20 -5.12 -4.95
N ARG A 152 -12.25 -5.87 -4.59
CA ARG A 152 -12.82 -5.87 -3.25
C ARG A 152 -11.74 -6.10 -2.19
N LEU A 153 -11.63 -5.16 -1.24
CA LEU A 153 -10.74 -5.24 -0.09
C LEU A 153 -11.33 -6.15 0.99
N THR A 154 -10.51 -7.05 1.52
CA THR A 154 -10.74 -7.77 2.77
C THR A 154 -9.65 -7.36 3.75
N ILE A 155 -10.04 -6.74 4.86
CA ILE A 155 -9.10 -6.21 5.84
C ILE A 155 -9.60 -6.48 7.26
N GLY A 156 -8.70 -6.75 8.21
CA GLY A 156 -9.05 -7.05 9.60
C GLY A 156 -7.84 -7.25 10.50
N GLY A 157 -8.10 -7.49 11.79
CA GLY A 157 -7.05 -7.65 12.79
C GLY A 157 -6.26 -6.36 13.00
N TYR A 158 -6.99 -5.26 13.19
CA TYR A 158 -6.45 -3.93 13.41
C TYR A 158 -5.54 -3.85 14.64
N SER A 159 -4.46 -3.08 14.51
CA SER A 159 -3.66 -2.56 15.61
C SER A 159 -3.07 -1.20 15.22
N GLY A 160 -2.70 -0.38 16.20
CA GLY A 160 -2.01 0.88 15.95
C GLY A 160 -2.59 2.06 16.71
N THR A 161 -2.16 3.26 16.33
CA THR A 161 -2.42 4.52 17.03
C THR A 161 -3.25 5.51 16.20
N ALA A 162 -3.55 5.17 14.94
CA ALA A 162 -4.30 6.02 14.03
C ALA A 162 -5.83 5.98 14.22
N GLY A 163 -6.35 5.02 15.01
CA GLY A 163 -7.76 4.62 14.99
C GLY A 163 -8.07 3.66 13.83
N ASP A 164 -9.11 2.84 14.00
CA ASP A 164 -9.70 2.01 12.94
C ASP A 164 -10.92 2.76 12.40
N ALA A 165 -10.76 3.40 11.24
CA ALA A 165 -11.70 4.35 10.68
C ALA A 165 -11.90 4.06 9.23
#